data_AF-A0A4Q5TUT8-F1
#
_entry.id   AF-A0A4Q5TUT8-F1
#
_cell.length_a   1.000
_cell.length_b   1.000
_cell.length_c   1.000
_cell.angle_alpha   90.00
_cell.angle_beta   90.00
_cell.angle_gamma   90.00
#
_symmetry.space_group_name_H-M   'P 1'
#
loop_
_entity.id
_entity.type
_entity.pdbx_description
1 polymer ?
#
loop_
_entity_poly.entity_id
_entity_poly.type
_entity_poly.pdbx_seq_one_letter_code
_entity_poly.pdbx_strand_id
1 'polypeptide(L)' 'PMSPDQVMKKRFGIFIHQSQKDMVPFQGNDSREFWQRAEERNAATAKLYADLGLTHYAAMEAFVRWEY' A
#
# COMPACT_ATOMS: atom_id res chain seq x y z
N PRO A 1 -6.10 9.42 -0.20
CA PRO A 1 -6.43 8.70 1.07
C PRO A 1 -7.57 7.71 0.81
N MET A 2 -7.63 6.59 1.54
CA MET A 2 -8.59 5.50 1.33
C MET A 2 -9.34 5.16 2.63
N SER A 3 -10.63 4.85 2.49
CA SER A 3 -11.45 4.21 3.54
C SER A 3 -11.12 2.71 3.66
N PRO A 4 -11.53 2.05 4.75
CA PRO A 4 -11.34 0.60 4.91
C PRO A 4 -11.87 -0.22 3.71
N ASP A 5 -13.07 0.11 3.21
CA ASP A 5 -13.67 -0.59 2.07
C ASP A 5 -12.89 -0.40 0.77
N GLN A 6 -12.31 0.79 0.57
CA GLN A 6 -11.47 1.06 -0.60
C GLN A 6 -10.16 0.25 -0.54
N VAL A 7 -9.57 0.09 0.65
CA VAL A 7 -8.40 -0.77 0.86
C VAL A 7 -8.74 -2.22 0.51
N MET A 8 -9.88 -2.74 0.97
CA MET A 8 -10.33 -4.09 0.65
C MET A 8 -10.55 -4.28 -0.86
N LYS A 9 -11.25 -3.34 -1.52
CA LYS A 9 -11.45 -3.37 -2.97
C LYS A 9 -10.13 -3.38 -3.74
N LYS A 10 -9.17 -2.55 -3.32
CA LYS A 10 -7.83 -2.52 -3.92
C LYS A 10 -7.10 -3.85 -3.75
N ARG A 11 -7.15 -4.45 -2.55
CA ARG A 11 -6.53 -5.76 -2.28
C ARG A 11 -7.10 -6.85 -3.18
N PHE A 12 -8.43 -6.93 -3.32
CA PHE A 12 -9.06 -7.90 -4.21
C PHE A 12 -8.69 -7.68 -5.68
N GLY A 13 -8.65 -6.42 -6.14
CA GLY A 13 -8.21 -6.10 -7.50
C GLY A 13 -6.77 -6.55 -7.76
N ILE A 14 -5.85 -6.30 -6.84
CA ILE A 14 -4.46 -6.77 -6.95
C ILE A 14 -4.40 -8.29 -6.99
N PHE A 15 -5.13 -8.97 -6.10
CA PHE A 15 -5.14 -10.43 -6.04
C PHE A 15 -5.61 -11.07 -7.35
N ILE A 16 -6.72 -10.58 -7.93
CA ILE A 16 -7.26 -11.06 -9.22
C ILE A 16 -6.25 -10.91 -10.36
N HIS A 17 -5.49 -9.81 -10.37
CA HIS A 17 -4.45 -9.59 -11.39
C HIS A 17 -3.17 -10.39 -11.10
N GLN A 18 -2.81 -10.59 -9.83
CA GLN A 18 -1.63 -11.34 -9.44
C GLN A 18 -1.77 -12.83 -9.75
N SER A 19 -2.98 -13.40 -9.62
CA SER A 19 -3.23 -14.80 -9.98
C SER A 19 -3.04 -15.09 -11.48
N GLN A 20 -2.85 -14.07 -12.31
CA GLN A 20 -2.61 -14.17 -13.75
C GLN A 20 -1.13 -13.97 -14.13
N LYS A 21 -0.24 -13.66 -13.18
CA LYS A 21 1.18 -13.38 -13.43
C LYS A 21 2.07 -14.54 -12.99
N ASP A 22 3.16 -14.76 -13.74
CA ASP A 22 4.28 -15.58 -13.30
C ASP A 22 4.97 -14.97 -12.06
N MET A 23 5.70 -15.81 -11.33
CA MET A 23 6.47 -15.42 -10.15
C MET A 23 7.39 -14.22 -10.42
N VAL A 24 7.54 -13.35 -9.41
CA VAL A 24 8.38 -12.15 -9.52
C VAL A 24 9.84 -12.56 -9.73
N PRO A 25 10.53 -12.13 -10.81
CA PRO A 25 11.87 -12.63 -11.15
C PRO A 25 12.96 -12.20 -10.14
N PHE A 26 12.69 -11.19 -9.30
CA PHE A 26 13.63 -10.67 -8.30
C PHE A 26 12.90 -10.30 -7.00
N GLN A 27 12.58 -11.29 -6.17
CA GLN A 27 11.86 -11.09 -4.90
C GLN A 27 12.73 -10.43 -3.81
N GLY A 28 14.06 -10.51 -3.91
CA GLY A 28 14.98 -10.05 -2.86
C GLY A 28 14.84 -10.88 -1.58
N ASN A 29 15.27 -10.34 -0.44
CA ASN A 29 15.17 -11.02 0.86
C ASN A 29 13.83 -10.80 1.58
N ASP A 30 12.95 -9.95 1.05
CA ASP A 30 11.62 -9.72 1.63
C ASP A 30 10.63 -10.72 1.03
N SER A 31 10.18 -11.66 1.85
CA SER A 31 9.23 -12.70 1.44
C SER A 31 7.82 -12.17 1.15
N ARG A 32 7.54 -10.91 1.51
CA ARG A 32 6.22 -10.31 1.34
C ARG A 32 6.02 -9.84 -0.09
N GLU A 33 4.80 -10.03 -0.57
CA GLU A 33 4.38 -9.50 -1.85
C GLU A 33 4.49 -7.97 -1.89
N PHE A 34 4.74 -7.41 -3.08
CA PHE A 34 4.85 -5.96 -3.25
C PHE A 34 3.64 -5.21 -2.68
N TRP A 35 2.44 -5.76 -2.86
CA TRP A 35 1.21 -5.14 -2.37
C TRP A 35 1.11 -5.13 -0.85
N GLN A 36 1.63 -6.14 -0.16
CA GLN A 36 1.66 -6.18 1.31
C GLN A 36 2.56 -5.07 1.85
N ARG A 37 3.73 -4.90 1.23
CA ARG A 37 4.68 -3.82 1.58
C ARG A 37 4.09 -2.44 1.29
N ALA A 38 3.41 -2.28 0.16
CA ALA A 38 2.72 -1.04 -0.17
C ALA A 38 1.57 -0.74 0.81
N GLU A 39 0.79 -1.75 1.19
CA GLU A 39 -0.31 -1.61 2.13
C GLU A 39 0.16 -1.19 3.52
N GLU A 40 1.20 -1.83 4.05
CA GLU A 40 1.80 -1.46 5.34
C GLU A 40 2.29 0.00 5.35
N ARG A 41 3.03 0.43 4.31
CA ARG A 41 3.51 1.82 4.19
C ARG A 41 2.37 2.82 4.11
N ASN A 42 1.31 2.48 3.39
CA ASN A 42 0.16 3.37 3.25
C ASN A 42 -0.62 3.49 4.57
N ALA A 43 -0.74 2.41 5.34
CA ALA A 43 -1.34 2.42 6.67
C ALA A 43 -0.49 3.25 7.65
N ALA A 44 0.83 3.09 7.62
CA ALA A 44 1.76 3.88 8.44
C ALA A 44 1.67 5.38 8.12
N THR A 45 1.60 5.75 6.84
CA THR A 45 1.42 7.15 6.41
C THR A 45 0.09 7.71 6.92
N ALA A 46 -1.00 6.95 6.79
CA ALA A 46 -2.31 7.38 7.30
C ALA A 46 -2.29 7.57 8.82
N LYS A 47 -1.64 6.66 9.56
CA LYS A 47 -1.47 6.79 11.02
C LYS A 47 -0.67 8.04 11.38
N LEU A 48 0.44 8.32 10.68
CA LEU A 48 1.24 9.51 10.92
C LEU A 48 0.40 10.79 10.77
N TYR A 49 -0.43 10.87 9.73
CA TYR A 49 -1.32 12.02 9.51
C TYR A 49 -2.39 12.12 10.62
N ALA A 50 -2.96 10.99 11.05
CA ALA A 50 -3.92 10.94 12.14
C ALA A 50 -3.30 11.41 13.48
N ASP A 51 -2.06 11.00 13.77
CA ASP A 51 -1.32 11.42 14.97
C ASP A 51 -1.03 12.94 14.97
N LEU A 52 -1.01 13.58 13.79
CA LEU A 52 -0.91 15.04 13.63
C LEU A 52 -2.26 15.77 13.77
N GLY A 53 -3.35 15.05 14.09
CA GLY A 53 -4.69 15.61 14.26
C GLY A 53 -5.49 15.74 12.96
N LEU A 54 -5.01 15.15 11.85
CA LEU A 54 -5.75 15.13 10.59
C LEU A 54 -6.81 14.03 10.57
N THR A 55 -7.68 14.09 9.57
CA THR A 55 -8.72 13.07 9.35
C THR A 55 -8.13 11.67 9.29
N HIS A 56 -8.73 10.75 10.04
CA HIS A 56 -8.31 9.36 10.07
C HIS A 56 -8.71 8.62 8.78
N TYR A 57 -7.75 7.95 8.17
CA TYR A 57 -7.94 7.11 7.00
C TYR A 57 -7.34 5.73 7.23
N ALA A 58 -7.78 4.72 6.48
CA ALA A 58 -7.22 3.38 6.57
C ALA A 58 -5.85 3.29 5.88
N ALA A 59 -5.65 4.08 4.81
CA ALA A 59 -4.42 4.11 4.04
C ALA A 59 -4.25 5.44 3.30
N MET A 60 -3.01 5.89 3.14
CA MET A 60 -2.67 7.10 2.39
C MET A 60 -1.41 6.86 1.56
N GLU A 61 -1.48 7.15 0.26
CA GLU A 61 -0.32 7.09 -0.64
C GLU A 61 0.32 8.47 -0.71
N ALA A 62 1.65 8.52 -0.62
CA ALA A 62 2.45 9.73 -0.68
C ALA A 62 3.49 9.64 -1.80
N PHE A 63 3.81 10.78 -2.39
CA PHE A 63 4.89 10.93 -3.35
C PHE A 63 6.11 11.52 -2.66
N VAL A 64 7.30 11.04 -3.01
CA VAL A 64 8.56 11.65 -2.60
C VAL A 64 8.97 12.62 -3.69
N ARG A 65 9.25 13.88 -3.31
CA ARG A 65 9.83 14.85 -4.23
C ARG A 65 11.22 14.37 -4.64
N TRP A 66 11.48 14.28 -5.94
CA TRP A 66 12.82 14.06 -6.47
C TRP A 66 13.56 15.39 -6.56
N GLU A 67 14.78 15.44 -6.03
CA GLU A 67 15.66 16.60 -6.13
C GLU A 67 16.78 16.28 -7.14
N TYR A 68 16.99 17.18 -8.11
CA TYR A 68 18.01 17.09 -9.16
C TYR A 68 19.04 18.20 -8.97
#